data_AF-A0A944QRM2-F1
#
_entry.id   AF-A0A944QRM2-F1
#
_cell.length_a   1.000
_cell.length_b   1.000
_cell.length_c   1.000
_cell.angle_alpha   90.00
_cell.angle_beta   90.00
_cell.angle_gamma   90.00
#
_symmetry.space_group_name_H-M   'P 1'
#
loop_
_entity.id
_entity.type
_entity.pdbx_description
1 polymer ?
#
loop_
_entity_poly.entity_id
_entity_poly.type
_entity_poly.pdbx_seq_one_letter_code
_entity_poly.pdbx_strand_id
1 'polypeptide(L)'
;MADKRYQGIDKDPTGAMNPTGNIIRDAWVFGLIPESETCEGWMVQGINDLYDKVTKEWEKYGHLVSNLPPELAERHSRIYRQAVSEAREKGWNPELGEDD
;
A
#
# COMPACT_ATOMS: atom_id res chain seq x y z
N MET A 1 13.55 -24.64 0.20
CA MET A 1 13.69 -23.19 -0.03
C MET A 1 12.36 -22.59 0.39
N ALA A 2 12.33 -21.81 1.47
CA ALA A 2 11.08 -21.32 2.02
C ALA A 2 10.47 -20.31 1.04
N ASP A 3 9.41 -20.72 0.36
CA ASP A 3 8.55 -19.88 -0.46
C ASP A 3 7.92 -18.84 0.49
N LYS A 4 8.64 -17.73 0.72
CA LYS A 4 8.18 -16.62 1.56
C LYS A 4 7.01 -15.98 0.85
N ARG A 5 5.81 -16.50 1.08
CA ARG A 5 4.57 -15.89 0.64
C ARG A 5 4.28 -14.70 1.51
N TYR A 6 3.79 -13.65 0.89
CA TYR A 6 3.26 -12.50 1.58
C TYR A 6 2.06 -12.95 2.40
N GLN A 7 2.08 -12.65 3.70
CA GLN A 7 1.03 -13.05 4.64
C GLN A 7 -0.30 -12.32 4.38
N GLY A 8 -0.28 -11.28 3.54
CA GLY A 8 -1.43 -10.42 3.27
C GLY A 8 -1.33 -9.10 4.05
N ILE A 9 -1.84 -8.02 3.45
CA ILE A 9 -1.80 -6.68 4.04
C ILE A 9 -2.62 -6.60 5.34
N ASP A 10 -3.71 -7.38 5.43
CA ASP A 10 -4.53 -7.52 6.64
C ASP A 10 -3.80 -8.28 7.76
N LYS A 11 -2.98 -9.28 7.43
CA LYS A 11 -2.31 -10.11 8.45
C LYS A 11 -1.05 -9.49 9.01
N ASP A 12 -0.65 -8.33 8.50
CA ASP A 12 0.55 -7.66 8.97
C ASP A 12 0.36 -7.16 10.42
N PRO A 13 1.27 -7.53 11.34
CA PRO A 13 1.15 -7.19 12.76
C PRO A 13 1.27 -5.68 13.03
N THR A 14 1.80 -4.91 12.07
CA THR A 14 1.97 -3.45 12.15
C THR A 14 0.97 -2.71 11.27
N GLY A 15 -0.09 -3.38 10.78
CA GLY A 15 -1.06 -2.79 9.86
C GLY A 15 -0.48 -2.50 8.47
N ALA A 16 0.61 -3.19 8.11
CA ALA A 16 1.26 -3.09 6.81
C ALA A 16 1.64 -1.66 6.41
N MET A 17 2.02 -0.83 7.38
CA MET A 17 2.65 0.48 7.14
C MET A 17 4.13 0.34 6.72
N ASN A 18 4.36 -0.58 5.78
CA ASN A 18 5.65 -0.95 5.22
C ASN A 18 5.63 -0.62 3.71
N PRO A 19 6.79 -0.48 3.05
CA PRO A 19 6.86 -0.19 1.61
C PRO A 19 6.01 -1.15 0.76
N THR A 20 5.97 -2.45 1.10
CA THR A 20 5.09 -3.42 0.44
C THR A 20 3.61 -3.09 0.58
N GLY A 21 3.15 -2.71 1.78
CA GLY A 21 1.74 -2.40 2.01
C GLY A 21 1.32 -1.08 1.37
N ASN A 22 2.21 -0.08 1.33
CA ASN A 22 1.97 1.16 0.61
C ASN A 22 1.81 0.92 -0.89
N ILE A 23 2.65 0.07 -1.48
CA ILE A 23 2.56 -0.29 -2.91
C ILE A 23 1.26 -1.03 -3.23
N ILE A 24 0.80 -1.93 -2.36
CA ILE A 24 -0.50 -2.60 -2.54
C ILE A 24 -1.65 -1.57 -2.50
N ARG A 25 -1.60 -0.60 -1.58
CA ARG A 25 -2.59 0.48 -1.50
C ARG A 25 -2.55 1.38 -2.74
N ASP A 26 -1.37 1.76 -3.21
CA ASP A 26 -1.22 2.54 -4.43
C ASP A 26 -1.75 1.76 -5.63
N ALA A 27 -1.52 0.45 -5.68
CA ALA A 27 -2.09 -0.41 -6.71
C ALA A 27 -3.62 -0.42 -6.68
N TRP A 28 -4.25 -0.39 -5.50
CA TRP A 28 -5.70 -0.20 -5.37
C TRP A 28 -6.16 1.18 -5.88
N VAL A 29 -5.39 2.24 -5.59
CA VAL A 29 -5.66 3.60 -6.08
C VAL A 29 -5.68 3.62 -7.60
N PHE A 30 -4.61 3.12 -8.24
CA PHE A 30 -4.50 3.03 -9.70
C PHE A 30 -5.44 2.00 -10.32
N GLY A 31 -6.11 1.18 -9.53
CA GLY A 31 -6.99 0.12 -10.02
C GLY A 31 -6.24 -1.03 -10.70
N LEU A 32 -4.95 -1.21 -10.39
CA LEU A 32 -4.14 -2.35 -10.84
C LEU A 32 -4.62 -3.66 -10.19
N ILE A 33 -5.08 -3.57 -8.95
CA ILE A 33 -5.73 -4.66 -8.19
C ILE A 33 -6.97 -4.10 -7.45
N PRO A 34 -7.98 -4.94 -7.15
CA PRO A 34 -9.17 -4.48 -6.43
C PRO A 34 -8.87 -4.16 -4.97
N GLU A 35 -9.60 -3.21 -4.37
CA GLU A 35 -9.42 -2.77 -2.96
C GLU A 35 -9.60 -3.90 -1.93
N SER A 36 -10.25 -5.01 -2.30
CA SER A 36 -10.38 -6.20 -1.45
C SER A 36 -9.21 -7.19 -1.59
N GLU A 37 -8.29 -6.99 -2.55
CA GLU A 37 -7.16 -7.87 -2.78
C GLU A 37 -6.07 -7.60 -1.74
N THR A 38 -5.95 -8.48 -0.75
CA THR A 38 -4.96 -8.36 0.33
C THR A 38 -3.58 -8.87 -0.07
N CYS A 39 -3.45 -9.43 -1.27
CA CYS A 39 -2.27 -10.15 -1.76
C CYS A 39 -1.84 -11.31 -0.83
N GLU A 40 -2.76 -11.87 -0.04
CA GLU A 40 -2.49 -13.02 0.82
C GLU A 40 -2.01 -14.22 -0.02
N GLY A 41 -0.90 -14.84 0.38
CA GLY A 41 -0.32 -15.97 -0.33
C GLY A 41 0.49 -15.59 -1.58
N TRP A 42 0.63 -14.31 -1.90
CA TRP A 42 1.42 -13.88 -3.07
C TRP A 42 2.91 -14.20 -2.89
N MET A 43 3.57 -14.62 -3.96
CA MET A 43 5.02 -14.76 -3.97
C MET A 43 5.69 -13.38 -3.97
N VAL A 44 6.89 -13.29 -3.39
CA VAL A 44 7.73 -12.08 -3.46
C VAL A 44 7.88 -11.56 -4.90
N GLN A 45 7.96 -12.44 -5.89
CA GLN A 45 8.00 -12.04 -7.30
C GLN A 45 6.73 -11.32 -7.76
N GLY A 46 5.54 -11.77 -7.32
CA GLY A 46 4.29 -11.10 -7.67
C GLY A 46 4.19 -9.70 -7.06
N ILE A 47 4.69 -9.53 -5.83
CA ILE A 47 4.78 -8.22 -5.18
C ILE A 47 5.77 -7.31 -5.92
N ASN A 48 6.91 -7.82 -6.37
CA ASN A 48 7.87 -7.04 -7.16
C ASN A 48 7.30 -6.63 -8.53
N ASP A 49 6.54 -7.51 -9.18
CA ASP A 49 5.85 -7.19 -10.44
C ASP A 49 4.78 -6.10 -10.23
N LEU A 50 4.05 -6.17 -9.12
CA LEU A 50 3.12 -5.11 -8.72
C LEU A 50 3.84 -3.79 -8.47
N TYR A 51 4.98 -3.82 -7.79
CA TYR A 51 5.81 -2.66 -7.54
C TYR A 51 6.23 -1.97 -8.84
N ASP A 52 6.69 -2.73 -9.84
CA ASP A 52 7.07 -2.19 -11.15
C ASP A 52 5.89 -1.50 -11.86
N LYS A 53 4.71 -2.13 -11.85
CA LYS A 53 3.48 -1.57 -12.42
C LYS A 53 3.06 -0.27 -11.73
N VAL A 54 2.99 -0.30 -10.41
CA VAL A 54 2.67 0.88 -9.58
C VAL A 54 3.68 2.00 -9.83
N THR A 55 4.97 1.67 -9.88
CA THR A 55 6.04 2.65 -10.14
C THR A 55 5.87 3.28 -11.52
N LYS A 56 5.60 2.50 -12.56
CA LYS A 56 5.33 3.00 -13.93
C LYS A 56 4.11 3.91 -14.00
N GLU A 57 3.05 3.57 -13.27
CA GLU A 57 1.88 4.42 -13.15
C GLU A 57 2.22 5.73 -12.44
N TRP A 58 2.94 5.65 -11.31
CA TRP A 58 3.43 6.81 -10.61
C TRP A 58 4.36 7.68 -11.48
N GLU A 59 5.21 7.09 -12.33
CA GLU A 59 6.13 7.83 -13.22
C GLU A 59 5.37 8.81 -14.13
N LYS A 60 4.16 8.44 -14.57
CA LYS A 60 3.28 9.32 -15.37
C LYS A 60 2.87 10.58 -14.62
N TYR A 61 2.80 10.49 -13.29
CA TYR A 61 2.46 11.58 -12.38
C TYR A 61 3.70 12.13 -11.66
N GLY A 62 4.91 11.74 -12.04
CA GLY A 62 6.16 12.20 -11.41
C GLY A 62 6.31 11.79 -9.94
N HIS A 63 5.76 10.65 -9.54
CA HIS A 63 5.87 10.09 -8.17
C HIS A 63 5.29 11.01 -7.08
N LEU A 64 4.36 11.90 -7.45
CA LEU A 64 3.77 12.88 -6.54
C LEU A 64 2.26 12.73 -6.47
N VAL A 65 1.73 12.52 -5.25
CA VAL A 65 0.28 12.48 -4.98
C VAL A 65 -0.41 13.76 -5.47
N SER A 66 0.27 14.90 -5.39
CA SER A 66 -0.25 16.20 -5.86
C SER A 66 -0.47 16.28 -7.38
N ASN A 67 0.20 15.43 -8.16
CA ASN A 67 -0.01 15.34 -9.61
C ASN A 67 -1.12 14.35 -9.98
N LEU A 68 -1.64 13.58 -9.01
CA LEU A 68 -2.78 12.71 -9.26
C LEU A 68 -4.03 13.53 -9.52
N PRO A 69 -4.91 13.08 -10.42
CA PRO A 69 -6.24 13.65 -10.57
C PRO A 69 -7.01 13.56 -9.25
N PRO A 70 -7.95 14.49 -8.99
CA PRO A 70 -8.67 14.58 -7.72
C PRO A 70 -9.41 13.28 -7.35
N GLU A 71 -9.87 12.51 -8.34
CA GLU A 71 -10.51 11.21 -8.09
C GLU A 71 -9.54 10.19 -7.45
N LEU A 72 -8.30 10.12 -7.94
CA LEU A 72 -7.28 9.19 -7.47
C LEU A 72 -6.71 9.67 -6.14
N ALA A 73 -6.50 10.97 -5.99
CA ALA A 73 -6.06 11.57 -4.73
C ALA A 73 -7.09 11.35 -3.60
N GLU A 74 -8.39 11.50 -3.89
CA GLU A 74 -9.45 11.21 -2.93
C GLU A 74 -9.48 9.72 -2.57
N ARG A 75 -9.36 8.83 -3.56
CA ARG A 75 -9.30 7.38 -3.34
C ARG A 75 -8.08 6.98 -2.50
N HIS A 76 -6.91 7.53 -2.81
CA HIS A 76 -5.69 7.36 -2.01
C HIS A 76 -5.90 7.81 -0.58
N SER A 77 -6.43 9.02 -0.37
CA SER A 77 -6.70 9.55 0.97
C SER A 77 -7.67 8.66 1.76
N ARG A 78 -8.75 8.19 1.13
CA ARG A 78 -9.74 7.30 1.76
C ARG A 78 -9.12 5.96 2.15
N ILE A 79 -8.37 5.33 1.25
CA ILE A 79 -7.69 4.05 1.49
C ILE A 79 -6.63 4.18 2.59
N TYR A 80 -5.76 5.18 2.50
CA TYR A 80 -4.72 5.40 3.50
C TYR A 80 -5.30 5.76 4.86
N ARG A 81 -6.36 6.58 4.92
CA ARG A 81 -7.03 6.89 6.18
C ARG A 81 -7.59 5.63 6.85
N GLN A 82 -8.24 4.75 6.09
CA GLN A 82 -8.76 3.50 6.64
C GLN A 82 -7.61 2.62 7.14
N ALA A 83 -6.57 2.45 6.32
CA ALA A 83 -5.40 1.68 6.69
C ALA A 83 -4.67 2.23 7.92
N VAL A 84 -4.54 3.55 8.06
CA VAL A 84 -3.99 4.21 9.26
C VAL A 84 -4.84 3.88 10.48
N SER A 85 -6.17 3.88 10.35
CA SER A 85 -7.08 3.53 11.45
C SER A 85 -6.87 2.08 11.87
N GLU A 86 -6.87 1.14 10.93
CA GLU A 86 -6.64 -0.28 11.20
C GLU A 86 -5.24 -0.54 11.77
N ALA A 87 -4.23 0.16 11.27
CA ALA A 87 -2.86 0.08 11.77
C ALA A 87 -2.79 0.61 13.22
N ARG A 88 -3.45 1.74 13.52
CA ARG A 88 -3.57 2.28 14.88
C ARG A 88 -4.23 1.30 15.84
N GLU A 89 -5.30 0.62 15.42
CA GLU A 89 -5.94 -0.44 16.21
C GLU A 89 -5.00 -1.62 16.48
N LYS A 90 -4.10 -1.92 15.55
CA LYS A 90 -3.03 -2.93 15.69
C LYS A 90 -1.80 -2.42 16.48
N GLY A 91 -1.83 -1.18 16.96
CA GLY A 91 -0.75 -0.58 17.76
C GLY A 91 0.34 0.12 16.93
N TRP A 92 0.11 0.35 15.64
CA TRP A 92 0.99 1.18 14.83
C TRP A 92 0.77 2.67 15.15
N ASN A 93 1.83 3.36 15.54
CA ASN A 93 1.75 4.74 16.00
C ASN A 93 2.35 5.69 14.94
N PRO A 94 1.54 6.48 14.20
CA PRO A 94 2.05 7.42 13.20
C PRO A 94 2.90 8.55 13.81
N GLU A 95 2.62 8.93 15.05
CA GLU A 95 3.26 10.05 15.77
C GLU A 95 4.68 9.73 16.27
N LEU A 96 5.20 8.52 16.06
CA LEU A 96 6.59 8.17 16.41
C LEU A 96 7.61 8.58 15.31
N GLY A 97 7.18 9.36 14.31
CA GLY A 97 8.01 9.81 13.18
C GLY A 97 8.09 11.33 12.99
N GLU A 98 7.49 12.15 13.85
CA GLU A 98 7.66 13.61 13.89
C GLU A 98 8.07 14.04 15.30
N ASP A 99 9.22 13.55 15.78
CA ASP A 99 9.87 14.08 16.99
C ASP A 99 11.40 14.15 16.72
N ASP A 100 11.80 15.18 15.96
CA ASP A 100 12.82 16.19 16.32
C ASP A 100 12.90 17.29 15.23
#